data_AF-A0A8C5U1Q1-F1
#
_entry.id   AF-A0A8C5U1Q1-F1
#
_cell.length_a   1.000
_cell.length_b   1.000
_cell.length_c   1.000
_cell.angle_alpha   90.00
_cell.angle_beta   90.00
_cell.angle_gamma   90.00
#
_symmetry.space_group_name_H-M   'P 1'
#
loop_
_entity.id
_entity.type
_entity.pdbx_description
1 polymer ?
#
loop_
_entity_poly.entity_id
_entity_poly.type
_entity_poly.pdbx_seq_one_letter_code
_entity_poly.pdbx_strand_id
1 'polypeptide(L)'
;MKMDPLNNLQVAVKNNIDVFYFSTLYPLHILFVEDGKMERQTFLATWKDIPNENETQFQIKDCSLNADSVSSKLQGSNIFTIAKRNVEGQDMLYQSLKLTNGIWVLAELRIQPSNPSFTVKKRETT
;
A
#
# COMPACT_ATOMS: atom_id res chain seq x y z
N MET A 1 15.60 14.59 10.27
CA MET A 1 14.95 14.16 11.52
C MET A 1 13.92 13.10 11.14
N LYS A 2 14.04 11.87 11.61
CA LYS A 2 13.04 10.83 11.34
C LYS A 2 11.87 11.07 12.30
N MET A 3 10.66 11.28 11.77
CA MET A 3 9.45 11.39 12.61
C MET A 3 9.09 10.02 13.16
N ASP A 4 8.63 9.97 14.41
CA ASP A 4 8.08 8.77 15.03
C ASP A 4 6.70 9.09 15.64
N PRO A 5 5.60 8.54 15.09
CA PRO A 5 5.54 7.68 13.91
C PRO A 5 5.86 8.45 12.61
N LEU A 6 6.20 7.72 11.55
CA LEU A 6 6.63 8.26 10.26
C LEU A 6 5.65 9.30 9.67
N ASN A 7 4.35 9.09 9.87
CA ASN A 7 3.28 9.93 9.36
C ASN A 7 2.79 11.00 10.34
N ASN A 8 3.59 11.33 11.35
CA ASN A 8 3.29 12.41 12.26
C ASN A 8 3.47 13.78 11.57
N LEU A 9 2.47 14.65 11.68
CA LEU A 9 2.47 16.03 11.21
C LEU A 9 2.32 16.97 12.39
N GLN A 10 3.35 17.77 12.66
CA GLN A 10 3.30 18.85 13.64
C GLN A 10 2.76 20.11 12.98
N VAL A 11 1.77 20.73 13.60
CA VAL A 11 1.04 21.89 13.07
C VAL A 11 1.11 23.04 14.06
N ALA A 12 1.38 24.24 13.55
CA ALA A 12 1.25 25.49 14.28
C ALA A 12 0.21 26.37 13.58
N VAL A 13 -0.80 26.83 14.32
CA VAL A 13 -1.86 27.72 13.83
C VAL A 13 -1.79 29.02 14.62
N LYS A 14 -1.59 30.15 13.92
CA LYS A 14 -1.49 31.48 14.52
C LYS A 14 -2.74 32.30 14.25
N ASN A 15 -3.26 32.99 15.26
CA ASN A 15 -4.26 34.04 15.10
C ASN A 15 -3.81 35.35 15.80
N ASN A 16 -4.72 36.29 16.01
CA ASN A 16 -4.45 37.57 16.68
C ASN A 16 -4.38 37.48 18.22
N ILE A 17 -4.59 36.30 18.81
CA ILE A 17 -4.49 36.03 20.25
C ILE A 17 -3.14 35.36 20.54
N ASP A 18 -2.87 34.20 19.91
CA ASP A 18 -1.66 33.40 20.15
C ASP A 18 -1.35 32.42 19.01
N VAL A 19 -0.34 31.58 19.20
CA VAL A 19 0.03 30.43 18.38
C VAL A 19 -0.34 29.12 19.08
N PHE A 20 -1.15 28.31 18.42
CA PHE A 20 -1.60 27.00 18.90
C PHE A 20 -0.84 25.89 18.20
N TYR A 21 -0.36 24.92 18.97
CA TYR A 21 0.39 23.78 18.46
C TYR A 21 -0.38 22.49 18.68
N PHE A 22 -0.42 21.63 17.66
CA PHE A 22 -0.94 20.28 17.79
C PHE A 22 -0.22 19.35 16.81
N SER A 23 -0.46 18.04 16.97
CA SER A 23 0.01 17.03 16.02
C SER A 23 -1.14 16.16 15.55
N THR A 24 -1.04 15.67 14.32
CA THR A 24 -1.98 14.71 13.76
C THR A 24 -1.25 13.66 12.93
N LEU A 25 -1.86 12.49 12.76
CA LEU A 25 -1.35 11.44 11.88
C LEU A 25 -2.09 11.54 10.55
N TYR A 26 -1.36 11.80 9.46
CA TYR A 26 -1.97 11.77 8.14
C TYR A 26 -2.02 10.33 7.62
N PRO A 27 -3.12 9.91 6.97
CA PRO A 27 -3.19 8.59 6.39
C PRO A 27 -2.29 8.51 5.13
N LEU A 28 -1.42 7.51 5.04
CA LEU A 28 -0.40 7.42 3.98
C LEU A 28 -0.96 7.43 2.56
N HIS A 29 -2.18 6.93 2.35
CA HIS A 29 -2.77 6.80 1.01
C HIS A 29 -2.97 8.15 0.29
N ILE A 30 -3.00 9.27 1.02
CA ILE A 30 -3.08 10.60 0.40
C ILE A 30 -1.80 10.98 -0.35
N LEU A 31 -0.70 10.25 -0.09
CA LEU A 31 0.58 10.43 -0.76
C LEU A 31 0.77 9.47 -1.94
N PHE A 32 -0.22 8.64 -2.28
CA PHE A 32 -0.13 7.74 -3.43
C PHE A 32 -0.44 8.51 -4.72
N VAL A 33 0.47 8.43 -5.69
CA VAL A 33 0.40 9.21 -6.93
C VAL A 33 -0.25 8.41 -8.07
N GLU A 34 -0.85 9.13 -9.03
CA GLU A 34 -1.58 8.54 -10.16
C GLU A 34 -0.68 7.75 -11.13
N ASP A 35 0.61 8.09 -11.21
CA ASP A 35 1.62 7.35 -11.99
C ASP A 35 2.19 6.13 -11.23
N GLY A 36 1.41 5.57 -10.30
CA GLY A 36 1.78 4.40 -9.49
C GLY A 36 1.53 3.04 -10.15
N LYS A 37 1.08 3.00 -11.40
CA LYS A 37 0.84 1.76 -12.14
C LYS A 37 2.12 1.28 -12.85
N MET A 38 2.76 0.26 -12.28
CA MET A 38 3.97 -0.33 -12.84
C MET A 38 3.65 -1.27 -14.01
N GLU A 39 4.54 -1.32 -15.01
CA GLU A 39 4.45 -2.33 -16.06
C GLU A 39 4.74 -3.74 -15.52
N ARG A 40 4.11 -4.75 -16.11
CA ARG A 40 4.19 -6.13 -15.62
C ARG A 40 5.62 -6.70 -15.61
N GLN A 41 6.42 -6.39 -16.63
CA GLN A 41 7.80 -6.87 -16.72
C GLN A 41 8.67 -6.20 -15.64
N THR A 42 8.52 -4.89 -15.48
CA THR A 42 9.18 -4.10 -14.43
C THR A 42 8.81 -4.60 -13.04
N PHE A 43 7.52 -4.88 -12.78
CA PHE A 43 7.07 -5.44 -11.50
C PHE A 43 7.80 -6.74 -11.15
N LEU A 44 7.90 -7.68 -12.08
CA LEU A 44 8.57 -8.95 -11.84
C LEU A 44 10.08 -8.79 -11.62
N ALA A 45 10.72 -7.86 -12.34
CA ALA A 45 12.13 -7.56 -12.16
C ALA A 45 12.38 -6.94 -10.78
N THR A 46 11.67 -5.86 -10.44
CA THR A 46 11.78 -5.16 -9.16
C THR A 46 11.43 -6.06 -7.97
N TRP A 47 10.40 -6.90 -8.09
CA TRP A 47 10.05 -7.85 -7.03
C TRP A 47 11.20 -8.81 -6.72
N LYS A 48 11.87 -9.34 -7.76
CA LYS A 48 13.01 -10.27 -7.60
C LYS A 48 14.27 -9.59 -7.08
N ASP A 49 14.47 -8.33 -7.41
CA ASP A 49 15.64 -7.55 -7.02
C ASP A 49 15.62 -7.16 -5.53
N ILE A 50 14.43 -6.90 -4.97
CA ILE A 50 14.29 -6.59 -3.54
C ILE A 50 14.58 -7.85 -2.69
N PRO A 51 15.54 -7.80 -1.74
CA PRO A 51 15.85 -8.92 -0.86
C PRO A 51 14.62 -9.39 -0.07
N ASN A 52 14.48 -10.71 0.10
CA ASN A 52 13.35 -11.29 0.85
C ASN A 52 13.31 -10.82 2.32
N GLU A 53 14.45 -10.38 2.87
CA GLU A 53 14.58 -9.81 4.22
C GLU A 53 13.75 -8.53 4.39
N ASN A 54 13.51 -7.80 3.28
CA ASN A 54 12.70 -6.60 3.24
C ASN A 54 11.22 -6.89 2.95
N GLU A 55 10.85 -8.17 2.79
CA GLU A 55 9.44 -8.56 2.67
C GLU A 55 8.78 -8.53 4.06
N THR A 56 7.68 -7.80 4.15
CA THR A 56 6.83 -7.79 5.34
C THR A 56 5.47 -8.42 5.01
N GLN A 57 4.92 -9.17 5.95
CA GLN A 57 3.64 -9.87 5.78
C GLN A 57 2.61 -9.36 6.80
N PHE A 58 1.40 -9.11 6.32
CA PHE A 58 0.27 -8.61 7.11
C PHE A 58 -0.98 -9.47 6.86
N GLN A 59 -1.89 -9.46 7.83
CA GLN A 59 -3.21 -10.08 7.71
C GLN A 59 -4.28 -9.00 7.80
N ILE A 60 -5.14 -8.92 6.79
CA ILE A 60 -6.36 -8.11 6.81
C ILE A 60 -7.49 -9.03 7.22
N LYS A 61 -7.95 -8.92 8.47
CA LYS A 61 -9.03 -9.74 9.01
C LYS A 61 -10.40 -9.19 8.59
N ASP A 62 -11.40 -10.05 8.64
CA ASP A 62 -12.82 -9.69 8.46
C ASP A 62 -13.12 -8.96 7.13
N CYS A 63 -12.45 -9.38 6.05
CA CYS A 63 -12.68 -8.89 4.70
C CYS A 63 -13.33 -9.98 3.83
N SER A 64 -14.55 -9.71 3.36
CA SER A 64 -15.35 -10.62 2.54
C SER A 64 -15.45 -10.19 1.06
N LEU A 65 -14.65 -9.21 0.64
CA LEU A 65 -14.65 -8.70 -0.73
C LEU A 65 -14.04 -9.72 -1.70
N ASN A 66 -14.63 -9.88 -2.88
CA ASN A 66 -13.98 -10.65 -3.95
C ASN A 66 -12.82 -9.86 -4.58
N ALA A 67 -11.96 -10.56 -5.33
CA ALA A 67 -10.76 -9.98 -5.93
C ALA A 67 -11.01 -8.75 -6.83
N ASP A 68 -12.15 -8.70 -7.52
CA ASP A 68 -12.49 -7.59 -8.43
C ASP A 68 -12.95 -6.36 -7.64
N SER A 69 -13.72 -6.57 -6.57
CA SER A 69 -14.14 -5.51 -5.64
C SER A 69 -12.94 -4.92 -4.89
N VAL A 70 -12.01 -5.78 -4.46
CA VAL A 70 -10.75 -5.36 -3.84
C VAL A 70 -9.92 -4.53 -4.82
N SER A 71 -9.74 -5.01 -6.06
CA SER A 71 -8.96 -4.28 -7.07
C SER A 71 -9.58 -2.92 -7.38
N SER A 72 -10.90 -2.85 -7.54
CA SER A 72 -11.62 -1.60 -7.83
C SER A 72 -11.51 -0.61 -6.67
N LYS A 73 -11.67 -1.08 -5.42
CA LYS A 73 -11.56 -0.24 -4.22
C LYS A 73 -10.15 0.32 -4.06
N LEU A 74 -9.13 -0.52 -4.24
CA LEU A 74 -7.73 -0.15 -4.12
C LEU A 74 -7.29 0.82 -5.24
N GLN A 75 -7.79 0.63 -6.45
CA GLN A 75 -7.54 1.55 -7.56
C GLN A 75 -8.08 2.96 -7.27
N GLY A 76 -9.20 3.09 -6.54
CA GLY A 76 -9.71 4.38 -6.06
C GLY A 76 -8.78 5.12 -5.09
N SER A 77 -7.76 4.44 -4.55
CA SER A 77 -6.71 4.99 -3.71
C SER A 77 -5.33 4.95 -4.37
N ASN A 78 -5.24 4.90 -5.70
CA ASN A 78 -3.96 4.81 -6.44
C ASN A 78 -3.11 3.57 -6.11
N ILE A 79 -3.77 2.44 -5.81
CA ILE A 79 -3.14 1.13 -5.70
C ILE A 79 -3.60 0.27 -6.87
N PHE A 80 -2.68 -0.08 -7.77
CA PHE A 80 -3.02 -0.63 -9.07
C PHE A 80 -2.75 -2.13 -9.13
N THR A 81 -3.78 -2.92 -9.45
CA THR A 81 -3.60 -4.36 -9.76
C THR A 81 -2.94 -4.53 -11.13
N ILE A 82 -1.73 -5.08 -11.13
CA ILE A 82 -0.88 -5.32 -12.32
C ILE A 82 -1.17 -6.69 -12.93
N ALA A 83 -1.44 -7.69 -12.10
CA ALA A 83 -1.82 -9.02 -12.54
C ALA A 83 -2.73 -9.70 -11.50
N LYS A 84 -3.63 -10.54 -12.01
CA LYS A 84 -4.47 -11.47 -11.22
C LYS A 84 -4.17 -12.89 -11.67
N ARG A 85 -3.98 -13.79 -10.72
CA ARG A 85 -3.83 -15.24 -10.96
C ARG A 85 -4.75 -15.99 -10.02
N ASN A 86 -5.23 -17.14 -10.46
CA ASN A 86 -5.88 -18.10 -9.58
C ASN A 86 -4.95 -19.30 -9.43
N VAL A 87 -4.61 -19.65 -8.19
CA VAL A 87 -3.70 -20.76 -7.86
C VAL A 87 -4.41 -21.61 -6.81
N GLU A 88 -4.75 -22.85 -7.17
CA GLU A 88 -5.44 -23.79 -6.26
C GLU A 88 -6.73 -23.20 -5.66
N GLY A 89 -7.47 -22.41 -6.45
CA GLY A 89 -8.69 -21.74 -6.02
C GLY A 89 -8.47 -20.44 -5.24
N GLN A 90 -7.22 -20.05 -4.97
CA GLN A 90 -6.86 -18.79 -4.29
C GLN A 90 -6.59 -17.69 -5.32
N ASP A 91 -7.21 -16.53 -5.12
CA ASP A 91 -6.92 -15.36 -5.95
C ASP A 91 -5.65 -14.67 -5.43
N MET A 92 -4.69 -14.49 -6.33
CA MET A 92 -3.43 -13.81 -6.12
C MET A 92 -3.43 -12.52 -6.94
N LEU A 93 -3.39 -11.38 -6.25
CA LEU A 93 -3.32 -10.05 -6.85
C LEU A 93 -1.93 -9.47 -6.65
N TYR A 94 -1.31 -9.07 -7.75
CA TYR A 94 -0.02 -8.38 -7.77
C TYR A 94 -0.27 -6.91 -7.99
N GLN A 95 0.19 -6.06 -7.07
CA GLN A 95 -0.22 -4.66 -7.00
C GLN A 95 0.99 -3.73 -6.85
N SER A 96 0.92 -2.57 -7.48
CA SER A 96 1.92 -1.52 -7.30
C SER A 96 1.27 -0.22 -6.85
N LEU A 97 2.03 0.57 -6.11
CA LEU A 97 1.77 1.97 -5.85
C LEU A 97 3.10 2.72 -5.80
N LYS A 98 3.03 4.04 -5.92
CA LYS A 98 4.17 4.95 -5.82
C LYS A 98 3.82 6.07 -4.86
N LEU A 99 4.77 6.47 -4.02
CA LEU A 99 4.63 7.62 -3.13
C LEU A 99 5.11 8.91 -3.83
N THR A 100 4.66 10.07 -3.33
CA THR A 100 5.10 11.39 -3.82
C THR A 100 6.62 11.61 -3.77
N ASN A 101 7.34 10.89 -2.90
CA ASN A 101 8.80 10.94 -2.81
C ASN A 101 9.52 9.97 -3.78
N GLY A 102 8.79 9.28 -4.66
CA GLY A 102 9.34 8.39 -5.68
C GLY A 102 9.52 6.94 -5.24
N ILE A 103 9.31 6.60 -3.97
CA ILE A 103 9.39 5.22 -3.48
C ILE A 103 8.28 4.38 -4.12
N TRP A 104 8.65 3.21 -4.62
CA TRP A 104 7.73 2.20 -5.10
C TRP A 104 7.43 1.19 -4.01
N VAL A 105 6.15 0.84 -3.89
CA VAL A 105 5.71 -0.25 -3.03
C VAL A 105 5.03 -1.30 -3.90
N LEU A 106 5.48 -2.53 -3.77
CA LEU A 106 4.94 -3.69 -4.45
C LEU A 106 4.24 -4.57 -3.42
N ALA A 107 3.06 -5.09 -3.77
CA ALA A 107 2.30 -5.97 -2.90
C ALA A 107 1.82 -7.22 -3.64
N GLU A 108 1.83 -8.35 -2.94
CA GLU A 108 1.11 -9.57 -3.30
C GLU A 108 -0.01 -9.76 -2.29
N LEU A 109 -1.25 -9.74 -2.76
CA LEU A 109 -2.45 -9.95 -1.96
C LEU A 109 -3.06 -11.30 -2.31
N ARG A 110 -3.18 -12.17 -1.30
CA ARG A 110 -3.78 -13.50 -1.39
C ARG A 110 -5.15 -13.50 -0.74
N ILE A 111 -6.14 -13.94 -1.52
CA ILE A 111 -7.54 -14.10 -1.11
C ILE A 111 -7.88 -15.59 -1.20
N GLN A 112 -8.22 -16.18 -0.06
CA GLN A 112 -8.57 -17.59 0.03
C GLN A 112 -10.09 -17.77 0.10
N PRO A 113 -10.66 -18.74 -0.63
CA PRO A 113 -12.05 -19.12 -0.44
C PRO A 113 -12.29 -19.50 1.02
N SER A 114 -13.43 -19.09 1.58
CA SER A 114 -13.89 -19.45 2.94
C SER A 114 -13.04 -18.91 4.10
N ASN A 115 -11.95 -18.18 3.83
CA ASN A 115 -11.18 -17.49 4.85
C ASN A 115 -11.48 -15.98 4.77
N PRO A 116 -12.09 -15.36 5.80
CA PRO A 116 -12.35 -13.93 5.80
C PRO A 116 -11.09 -13.08 6.02
N SER A 117 -9.89 -13.70 6.12
CA SER A 117 -8.63 -12.99 6.24
C SER A 117 -7.83 -13.02 4.95
N PHE A 118 -7.38 -11.85 4.48
CA PHE A 118 -6.45 -11.76 3.36
C PHE A 118 -5.02 -11.63 3.86
N THR A 119 -4.10 -12.27 3.14
CA THR A 119 -2.68 -12.14 3.39
C THR A 119 -2.06 -11.14 2.42
N VAL A 120 -1.40 -10.11 2.94
CA VAL A 120 -0.64 -9.13 2.14
C VAL A 120 0.84 -9.36 2.37
N LYS A 121 1.63 -9.50 1.31
CA LYS A 121 3.09 -9.39 1.35
C LYS A 121 3.48 -8.09 0.67
N LYS A 122 4.35 -7.30 1.32
CA LYS A 122 4.80 -5.99 0.83
C LYS A 122 6.32 -6.00 0.68
N ARG A 123 6.80 -5.42 -0.41
CA ARG A 123 8.20 -5.04 -0.65
C ARG A 123 8.25 -3.56 -1.06
N GLU A 124 9.33 -2.85 -0.76
CA GLU A 124 9.50 -1.45 -1.16
C GLU A 124 10.91 -1.17 -1.64
N THR A 125 11.05 -0.21 -2.56
CA THR A 125 12.35 0.27 -3.02
C THR A 125 12.97 1.19 -1.96
N THR A 126 14.29 1.24 -1.90
CA THR A 126 15.03 2.19 -1.05
C THR A 126 14.94 3.62 -1.60
#